data_AF-A0A1S3DCY9-F1
#
_entry.id   AF-A0A1S3DCY9-F1
#
_cell.length_a   1.000
_cell.length_b   1.000
_cell.length_c   1.000
_cell.angle_alpha   90.00
_cell.angle_beta   90.00
_cell.angle_gamma   90.00
#
_symmetry.space_group_name_H-M   'P 1'
#
loop_
_entity.id
_entity.type
_entity.pdbx_description
1 polymer ?
#
loop_
_entity_poly.entity_id
_entity_poly.type
_entity_poly.pdbx_seq_one_letter_code
_entity_poly.pdbx_strand_id
1 'polypeptide(L)'
;MGGGGPKGYRSDTGGIIPMNLQGRMAFERERLFGMTDQERSWRAKFVKDQKLAPHEPVEVPEIYTELVNPIRRFYRAPGDKFQAWLKPRVGTQWAEHIRYGIGKGSLMLLSVYAAYYYYKYNRNTWEKHGAIKVYTNKPLVLPGDKNYPQPNLDHPPSFYVDKQRGFTDAVPDY
;
A
#
# COMPACT_ATOMS: atom_id res chain seq x y z
N MET A 1 14.63 23.33 -24.86
CA MET A 1 13.46 24.23 -24.67
C MET A 1 12.30 23.39 -24.17
N GLY A 2 11.68 23.82 -23.07
CA GLY A 2 10.59 23.13 -22.39
C GLY A 2 10.36 23.83 -21.05
N GLY A 3 9.72 25.00 -21.11
CA GLY A 3 9.40 25.82 -19.94
C GLY A 3 8.15 25.33 -19.22
N GLY A 4 8.10 25.59 -17.91
CA GLY A 4 6.92 25.45 -17.05
C GLY A 4 7.23 26.06 -15.68
N GLY A 5 6.54 27.14 -15.34
CA GLY A 5 6.78 28.03 -14.19
C GLY A 5 6.63 27.42 -12.79
N PRO A 6 6.69 28.28 -11.74
CA PRO A 6 7.38 27.99 -10.49
C PRO A 6 6.60 27.00 -9.62
N LYS A 7 7.21 25.85 -9.31
CA LYS A 7 6.72 24.93 -8.29
C LYS A 7 7.30 25.36 -6.93
N GLY A 8 6.44 25.43 -5.92
CA GLY A 8 6.73 25.96 -4.59
C GLY A 8 8.00 25.43 -3.94
N TYR A 9 8.55 26.25 -3.04
CA TYR A 9 9.85 26.19 -2.36
C TYR A 9 10.11 24.95 -1.49
N ARG A 10 9.96 23.74 -2.03
CA ARG A 10 10.56 22.54 -1.46
C ARG A 10 10.90 21.57 -2.58
N SER A 11 12.14 21.65 -3.05
CA SER A 11 12.75 20.59 -3.83
C SER A 11 13.61 19.75 -2.89
N ASP A 12 13.63 18.43 -3.11
CA ASP A 12 14.42 17.49 -2.30
C ASP A 12 15.92 17.85 -2.26
N THR A 13 16.38 18.61 -3.26
CA THR A 13 17.74 19.11 -3.43
C THR A 13 17.89 20.63 -3.23
N GLY A 14 16.91 21.32 -2.65
CA GLY A 14 17.05 22.74 -2.27
C GLY A 14 17.25 23.71 -3.45
N GLY A 15 16.76 23.37 -4.64
CA GLY A 15 16.78 24.17 -5.86
C GLY A 15 17.88 23.76 -6.83
N ILE A 16 18.71 22.79 -6.46
CA ILE A 16 19.81 22.29 -7.28
C ILE A 16 19.34 21.08 -8.09
N ILE A 17 19.80 20.96 -9.34
CA ILE A 17 19.51 19.78 -10.16
C ILE A 17 20.24 18.58 -9.54
N PRO A 18 19.55 17.51 -9.09
CA PRO A 18 20.21 16.32 -8.60
C PRO A 18 21.08 15.71 -9.69
N MET A 19 22.36 15.50 -9.40
CA MET A 19 23.31 14.84 -10.29
C MET A 19 23.85 13.56 -9.65
N ASN A 20 23.93 12.48 -10.42
CA ASN A 20 24.49 11.23 -9.93
C ASN A 20 26.03 11.29 -9.94
N LEU A 21 26.64 11.26 -8.76
CA LEU A 21 28.11 11.25 -8.59
C LEU A 21 28.80 9.99 -9.12
N GLN A 22 28.05 8.90 -9.34
CA GLN A 22 28.58 7.66 -9.92
C GLN A 22 28.85 7.79 -11.44
N GLY A 23 28.22 8.76 -12.11
CA GLY A 23 28.30 8.94 -13.56
C GLY A 23 27.90 7.69 -14.34
N ARG A 24 28.58 7.46 -15.47
CA ARG A 24 28.49 6.25 -16.33
C ARG A 24 28.66 4.94 -15.52
N MET A 25 29.46 4.98 -14.45
CA MET A 25 29.82 3.77 -13.70
C MET A 25 28.69 3.22 -12.81
N ALA A 26 27.58 3.95 -12.68
CA ALA A 26 26.38 3.47 -12.01
C ALA A 26 25.87 2.17 -12.65
N PHE A 27 25.83 2.13 -13.98
CA PHE A 27 25.29 1.01 -14.73
C PHE A 27 26.30 -0.13 -14.86
N GLU A 28 25.86 -1.35 -14.60
CA GLU A 28 26.69 -2.56 -14.68
C GLU A 28 27.19 -2.82 -16.11
N ARG A 29 26.34 -2.55 -17.10
CA ARG A 29 26.69 -2.72 -18.52
C ARG A 29 27.87 -1.85 -18.92
N GLU A 30 27.88 -0.60 -18.49
CA GLU A 30 28.95 0.34 -18.85
C GLU A 30 30.27 -0.01 -18.16
N ARG A 31 30.21 -0.64 -16.98
CA ARG A 31 31.37 -1.24 -16.31
C ARG A 31 31.90 -2.45 -17.09
N LEU A 32 31.03 -3.27 -17.66
CA LEU A 32 31.40 -4.45 -18.46
C LEU A 32 32.05 -4.09 -19.79
N PHE A 33 31.68 -2.96 -20.40
CA PHE A 33 32.34 -2.44 -21.62
C PHE A 33 33.80 -2.02 -21.40
N GLY A 34 34.26 -1.90 -20.15
CA GLY A 34 35.63 -1.54 -19.79
C GLY A 34 35.72 -0.17 -19.11
N MET A 35 36.72 -0.02 -18.24
CA MET A 35 37.00 1.22 -17.50
C MET A 35 38.39 1.72 -17.85
N THR A 36 38.51 3.03 -18.04
CA THR A 36 39.82 3.70 -18.03
C THR A 36 40.44 3.65 -16.62
N ASP A 37 41.75 3.84 -16.52
CA ASP A 37 42.44 3.84 -15.22
C ASP A 37 41.95 4.98 -14.31
N GLN A 38 41.61 6.13 -14.91
CA GLN A 38 41.01 7.26 -14.20
C GLN A 38 39.65 6.88 -13.60
N GLU A 39 38.76 6.27 -14.38
CA GLU A 39 37.45 5.81 -13.92
C GLU A 39 37.58 4.74 -12.83
N ARG A 40 38.58 3.84 -12.93
CA ARG A 40 38.85 2.83 -11.90
C ARG A 40 39.27 3.48 -10.58
N SER A 41 40.16 4.47 -10.64
CA SER A 41 40.60 5.22 -9.46
C SER A 41 39.44 5.99 -8.81
N TRP A 42 38.56 6.60 -9.61
CA TRP A 42 37.36 7.27 -9.15
C TRP A 42 36.39 6.30 -8.48
N ARG A 43 36.14 5.15 -9.11
CA ARG A 43 35.26 4.12 -8.56
C ARG A 43 35.78 3.59 -7.24
N ALA A 44 37.09 3.38 -7.11
CA ALA A 44 37.72 2.95 -5.86
C ALA A 44 37.49 3.96 -4.73
N LYS A 45 37.63 5.27 -5.02
CA LYS A 45 37.28 6.34 -4.07
C LYS A 45 35.79 6.29 -3.71
N PHE A 46 34.91 6.24 -4.70
CA PHE A 46 33.46 6.16 -4.45
C PHE A 46 33.09 4.95 -3.59
N VAL A 47 33.61 3.74 -3.88
CA VAL A 47 33.35 2.55 -3.05
C VAL A 47 33.84 2.76 -1.61
N LYS A 48 35.02 3.38 -1.45
CA LYS A 48 35.59 3.67 -0.13
C LYS A 48 34.69 4.65 0.64
N ASP A 49 34.15 5.65 -0.03
CA ASP A 49 33.27 6.66 0.56
C ASP A 49 31.90 6.09 0.97
N GLN A 50 31.49 4.94 0.42
CA GLN A 50 30.28 4.23 0.87
C GLN A 50 30.48 3.46 2.18
N LYS A 51 31.71 3.36 2.71
CA LYS A 51 31.96 2.72 3.99
C LYS A 51 31.60 3.69 5.11
N LEU A 52 30.60 3.32 5.90
CA LEU A 52 30.20 4.08 7.08
C LEU A 52 31.33 4.11 8.11
N ALA A 53 31.33 5.14 8.95
CA ALA A 53 32.29 5.22 10.05
C ALA A 53 32.01 4.14 11.11
N PRO A 54 33.01 3.66 11.87
CA PRO A 54 32.80 2.57 12.82
C PRO A 54 31.81 2.87 13.95
N HIS A 55 31.55 4.15 14.23
CA HIS A 55 30.63 4.61 15.27
C HIS A 55 29.19 4.75 14.76
N GLU A 56 28.96 4.57 13.46
CA GLU A 56 27.65 4.67 12.84
C GLU A 56 27.02 3.26 12.72
N PRO A 57 25.70 3.14 12.92
CA PRO A 57 24.71 4.19 13.19
C PRO A 57 24.67 4.62 14.67
N VAL A 58 24.54 5.92 14.92
CA VAL A 58 24.37 6.47 16.27
C VAL A 58 22.88 6.45 16.65
N GLU A 59 22.48 5.51 17.50
CA GLU A 59 21.12 5.51 18.07
C GLU A 59 21.07 6.45 19.28
N VAL A 60 20.43 7.62 19.12
CA VAL A 60 20.21 8.57 20.23
C VAL A 60 18.84 8.29 20.87
N PRO A 61 18.78 7.71 22.08
CA PRO A 61 17.51 7.32 22.70
C PRO A 61 16.64 8.54 23.04
N GLU A 62 17.27 9.67 23.39
CA GLU A 62 16.61 10.91 23.78
C GLU A 62 15.63 11.40 22.71
N ILE A 63 16.05 11.39 21.44
CA ILE A 63 15.22 11.76 20.30
C ILE A 63 13.94 10.93 20.24
N TYR A 64 14.04 9.60 20.43
CA TYR A 64 12.86 8.73 20.41
C TYR A 64 11.96 8.95 21.62
N THR A 65 12.55 9.29 22.77
CA THR A 65 11.77 9.56 23.98
C THR A 65 11.02 10.88 23.88
N GLU A 66 11.68 11.96 23.49
CA GLU A 66 11.10 13.30 23.48
C GLU A 66 10.08 13.47 22.37
N LEU A 67 10.32 12.90 21.18
CA LEU A 67 9.40 13.01 20.05
C LEU A 67 8.11 12.19 20.21
N VAL A 68 8.03 11.28 21.20
CA VAL A 68 6.92 10.33 21.34
C VAL A 68 6.23 10.48 22.69
N ASN A 69 4.94 10.83 22.64
CA ASN A 69 4.08 10.95 23.83
C ASN A 69 4.07 9.67 24.69
N PRO A 70 4.00 9.74 26.03
CA PRO A 70 4.01 8.57 26.91
C PRO A 70 2.91 7.53 26.60
N ILE A 71 1.68 7.99 26.31
CA ILE A 71 0.56 7.10 25.91
C ILE A 71 0.91 6.33 24.64
N ARG A 72 1.59 6.99 23.69
CA ARG A 72 2.05 6.36 22.44
C ARG A 72 3.13 5.32 22.67
N ARG A 73 4.00 5.54 23.65
CA ARG A 73 5.01 4.54 24.03
C ARG A 73 4.36 3.33 24.68
N PHE A 74 3.36 3.52 25.54
CA PHE A 74 2.68 2.44 26.23
C PHE A 74 2.04 1.43 25.27
N TYR A 75 1.21 1.88 24.32
CA TYR A 75 0.58 0.94 23.37
C TYR A 75 1.58 0.36 22.35
N ARG A 76 2.70 1.05 22.10
CA ARG A 76 3.75 0.59 21.16
C ARG A 76 4.72 -0.40 21.79
N ALA A 77 4.85 -0.39 23.12
CA ALA A 77 5.73 -1.25 23.90
C ALA A 77 5.68 -2.74 23.54
N PRO A 78 4.51 -3.41 23.38
CA PRO A 78 4.49 -4.82 23.00
C PRO A 78 5.16 -5.06 21.64
N GLY A 79 4.91 -4.20 20.65
CA GLY A 79 5.54 -4.30 19.33
C GLY A 79 7.04 -3.98 19.37
N ASP A 80 7.47 -3.04 20.21
CA ASP A 80 8.89 -2.71 20.39
C ASP A 80 9.64 -3.90 21.03
N LYS A 81 9.03 -4.57 22.02
CA LYS A 81 9.59 -5.79 22.65
C LYS A 81 9.70 -6.95 21.66
N PHE A 82 8.66 -7.16 20.83
CA PHE A 82 8.69 -8.18 19.78
C PHE A 82 9.79 -7.90 18.76
N GLN A 83 9.94 -6.64 18.33
CA GLN A 83 11.03 -6.23 17.43
C GLN A 83 12.39 -6.49 18.07
N ALA A 84 12.61 -6.10 19.34
CA ALA A 84 13.86 -6.31 20.04
C ALA A 84 14.25 -7.80 20.14
N TRP A 85 13.26 -8.67 20.36
CA TRP A 85 13.45 -10.13 20.33
C TRP A 85 13.81 -10.66 18.92
N LEU A 86 13.30 -10.02 17.86
CA LEU A 86 13.52 -10.43 16.48
C LEU A 86 14.82 -9.91 15.87
N LYS A 87 15.26 -8.71 16.30
CA LYS A 87 16.50 -8.04 15.86
C LYS A 87 17.72 -8.97 15.75
N PRO A 88 18.09 -9.79 16.76
CA PRO A 88 19.29 -10.62 16.69
C PRO A 88 19.18 -11.79 15.68
N ARG A 89 17.98 -12.15 15.22
CA ARG A 89 17.77 -13.29 14.31
C ARG A 89 17.70 -12.88 12.84
N VAL A 90 17.06 -11.76 12.55
CA VAL A 90 16.73 -11.34 11.17
C VAL A 90 17.44 -10.04 10.78
N GLY A 91 18.09 -9.36 11.72
CA GLY A 91 18.68 -8.04 11.52
C GLY A 91 17.69 -6.90 11.79
N THR A 92 18.22 -5.67 11.85
CA THR A 92 17.47 -4.47 12.23
C THR A 92 16.39 -4.11 11.21
N GLN A 93 16.75 -4.05 9.92
CA GLN A 93 15.84 -3.65 8.84
C GLN A 93 14.63 -4.59 8.73
N TRP A 94 14.87 -5.89 8.69
CA TRP A 94 13.79 -6.87 8.60
C TRP A 94 12.91 -6.90 9.85
N ALA A 95 13.50 -6.75 11.04
CA ALA A 95 12.72 -6.70 12.27
C ALA A 95 11.73 -5.51 12.27
N GLU A 96 12.15 -4.36 11.73
CA GLU A 96 11.28 -3.18 11.56
C GLU A 96 10.15 -3.42 10.56
N HIS A 97 10.47 -3.98 9.40
CA HIS A 97 9.47 -4.31 8.37
C HIS A 97 8.44 -5.31 8.87
N ILE A 98 8.87 -6.35 9.59
CA ILE A 98 7.98 -7.39 10.14
C ILE A 98 7.03 -6.79 11.16
N ARG A 99 7.54 -5.99 12.11
CA ARG A 99 6.70 -5.28 13.10
C ARG A 99 5.67 -4.38 12.42
N TYR A 100 6.10 -3.60 11.42
CA TYR A 100 5.20 -2.73 10.66
C TYR A 100 4.12 -3.54 9.93
N GLY A 101 4.51 -4.63 9.27
CA GLY A 101 3.64 -5.55 8.57
C GLY A 101 2.60 -6.20 9.47
N ILE A 102 3.00 -6.67 10.66
CA ILE A 102 2.07 -7.26 11.65
C ILE A 102 1.07 -6.21 12.15
N GLY A 103 1.54 -5.00 12.47
CA GLY A 103 0.67 -3.92 12.95
C GLY A 103 -0.37 -3.50 11.91
N LYS A 104 0.04 -3.28 10.66
CA LYS A 104 -0.89 -2.90 9.58
C LYS A 104 -1.74 -4.07 9.10
N GLY A 105 -1.16 -5.27 9.04
CA GLY A 105 -1.85 -6.49 8.63
C GLY A 105 -2.96 -6.87 9.60
N SER A 106 -2.72 -6.79 10.92
CA SER A 106 -3.77 -7.05 11.92
C SER A 106 -4.92 -6.04 11.84
N LEU A 107 -4.62 -4.75 11.66
CA LEU A 107 -5.66 -3.72 11.45
C LEU A 107 -6.44 -3.94 10.15
N MET A 108 -5.77 -4.30 9.06
CA MET A 108 -6.42 -4.62 7.79
C MET A 108 -7.31 -5.86 7.91
N LEU A 109 -6.83 -6.90 8.58
CA LEU A 109 -7.60 -8.12 8.79
C LEU A 109 -8.85 -7.82 9.63
N LEU A 110 -8.69 -7.08 10.74
CA LEU A 110 -9.80 -6.68 11.59
C LEU A 110 -10.82 -5.82 10.82
N SER A 111 -10.36 -4.87 10.00
CA SER A 111 -11.26 -4.02 9.22
C SER A 111 -12.03 -4.82 8.15
N VAL A 112 -11.39 -5.78 7.49
CA VAL A 112 -12.05 -6.68 6.53
C VAL A 112 -13.10 -7.55 7.24
N TYR A 113 -12.76 -8.15 8.38
CA TYR A 113 -13.71 -8.94 9.16
C TYR A 113 -14.89 -8.10 9.66
N ALA A 114 -14.63 -6.88 10.16
CA ALA A 114 -15.66 -5.97 10.61
C ALA A 114 -16.58 -5.56 9.44
N ALA A 115 -16.02 -5.21 8.28
CA ALA A 115 -16.79 -4.87 7.10
C ALA A 115 -17.62 -6.06 6.59
N TYR A 116 -17.04 -7.27 6.56
CA TYR A 116 -17.75 -8.48 6.18
C TYR A 116 -18.89 -8.81 7.14
N TYR A 117 -18.63 -8.77 8.45
CA TYR A 117 -19.63 -9.02 9.47
C TYR A 117 -20.77 -8.00 9.37
N TYR A 118 -20.42 -6.72 9.26
CA TYR A 118 -21.39 -5.65 9.08
C TYR A 118 -22.24 -5.88 7.83
N TYR A 119 -21.62 -6.18 6.69
CA TYR A 119 -22.31 -6.48 5.43
C TYR A 119 -23.24 -7.70 5.52
N LYS A 120 -22.80 -8.76 6.20
CA LYS A 120 -23.55 -10.01 6.34
C LYS A 120 -24.84 -9.83 7.14
N TYR A 121 -24.80 -9.07 8.24
CA TYR A 121 -25.93 -8.96 9.17
C TYR A 121 -26.73 -7.66 9.04
N ASN A 122 -26.20 -6.64 8.35
CA ASN A 122 -26.89 -5.38 8.08
C ASN A 122 -27.20 -5.26 6.58
N ARG A 123 -28.00 -6.21 6.06
CA ARG A 123 -28.57 -6.12 4.71
C ARG A 123 -29.65 -5.04 4.66
N ASN A 124 -29.72 -4.34 3.55
CA ASN A 124 -30.75 -3.34 3.28
C ASN A 124 -32.06 -4.02 2.84
N THR A 125 -32.81 -4.52 3.82
CA THR A 125 -34.19 -5.00 3.64
C THR A 125 -35.18 -3.84 3.81
N TRP A 126 -36.43 -4.07 3.38
CA TRP A 126 -37.49 -3.06 3.54
C TRP A 126 -37.78 -2.69 5.00
N GLU A 127 -37.50 -3.60 5.94
CA GLU A 127 -37.69 -3.41 7.39
C GLU A 127 -36.60 -2.55 8.05
N LYS A 128 -35.41 -2.43 7.43
CA LYS A 128 -34.24 -1.81 8.04
C LYS A 128 -33.70 -0.66 7.18
N HIS A 129 -33.76 0.54 7.72
CA HIS A 129 -33.16 1.73 7.11
C HIS A 129 -31.69 1.91 7.53
N GLY A 130 -30.83 2.33 6.59
CA GLY A 130 -29.44 2.74 6.88
C GLY A 130 -28.34 1.73 6.55
N ALA A 131 -28.69 0.57 5.99
CA ALA A 131 -27.72 -0.42 5.51
C ALA A 131 -27.08 -0.02 4.17
N ILE A 132 -25.92 -0.63 3.85
CA ILE A 132 -25.23 -0.43 2.57
C ILE A 132 -26.13 -0.94 1.43
N LYS A 133 -26.41 -0.04 0.47
CA LYS A 133 -27.16 -0.37 -0.75
C LYS A 133 -26.21 -0.99 -1.78
N VAL A 134 -26.50 -2.22 -2.21
CA VAL A 134 -25.72 -2.90 -3.25
C VAL A 134 -26.58 -3.07 -4.48
N TYR A 135 -26.14 -2.43 -5.57
CA TYR A 135 -26.73 -2.60 -6.89
C TYR A 135 -25.90 -3.62 -7.67
N THR A 136 -26.53 -4.73 -8.05
CA THR A 136 -25.89 -5.74 -8.91
C THR A 136 -26.29 -5.51 -10.36
N ASN A 137 -25.29 -5.39 -11.24
CA ASN A 137 -25.54 -5.40 -12.68
C ASN A 137 -25.85 -6.83 -13.16
N LYS A 138 -26.51 -6.92 -14.31
CA LYS A 138 -26.71 -8.20 -15.00
C LYS A 138 -25.34 -8.80 -15.37
N PRO A 139 -25.17 -10.13 -15.29
CA PRO A 139 -23.93 -10.76 -15.75
C PRO A 139 -23.77 -10.54 -17.26
N LEU A 140 -22.52 -10.44 -17.72
CA LEU A 140 -22.21 -10.42 -19.15
C LEU A 140 -22.52 -11.80 -19.76
N VAL A 141 -23.19 -11.82 -20.92
CA VAL A 141 -23.52 -13.05 -21.65
C VAL A 141 -23.06 -12.86 -23.08
N LEU A 142 -22.20 -13.75 -23.56
CA LEU A 142 -21.63 -13.69 -24.90
C LEU A 142 -22.23 -14.78 -25.80
N PRO A 143 -22.19 -14.59 -27.14
CA PRO A 143 -22.59 -15.63 -28.08
C PRO A 143 -21.79 -16.92 -27.84
N GLY A 144 -22.48 -18.03 -27.57
CA GLY A 144 -21.88 -19.33 -27.25
C GLY A 144 -21.89 -19.72 -25.77
N ASP A 145 -22.22 -18.79 -24.87
CA ASP A 145 -22.48 -19.14 -23.47
C ASP A 145 -23.77 -19.96 -23.34
N LYS A 146 -23.84 -20.86 -22.34
CA LYS A 146 -25.04 -21.68 -22.06
C LYS A 146 -26.32 -20.84 -21.90
N ASN A 147 -26.18 -19.62 -21.40
CA ASN A 147 -27.30 -18.73 -21.14
C ASN A 147 -27.62 -17.80 -22.32
N TYR A 148 -26.90 -17.90 -23.45
CA TYR A 148 -27.15 -17.10 -24.64
C TYR A 148 -28.23 -17.75 -25.53
N PRO A 149 -29.19 -16.99 -26.08
CA PRO A 149 -29.46 -15.58 -25.80
C PRO A 149 -30.19 -15.40 -24.47
N GLN A 150 -29.73 -14.48 -23.60
CA GLN A 150 -30.55 -14.05 -22.47
C GLN A 150 -31.60 -13.06 -23.01
N PRO A 151 -32.90 -13.40 -22.99
CA PRO A 151 -33.92 -12.44 -23.38
C PRO A 151 -33.83 -11.23 -22.45
N ASN A 152 -33.92 -10.02 -23.01
CA ASN A 152 -34.16 -8.83 -22.22
C ASN A 152 -35.58 -8.94 -21.67
N LEU A 153 -35.71 -9.52 -20.48
CA LEU A 153 -36.96 -9.46 -19.73
C LEU A 153 -37.16 -7.99 -19.33
N ASP A 154 -38.21 -7.39 -19.89
CA ASP A 154 -38.64 -6.03 -19.56
C ASP A 154 -39.25 -6.05 -18.16
N HIS A 155 -38.38 -5.95 -17.16
CA HIS A 155 -38.80 -5.80 -15.78
C HIS A 155 -39.09 -4.31 -15.49
N PRO A 156 -40.18 -3.99 -14.77
CA PRO A 156 -40.40 -2.63 -14.33
C PRO A 156 -39.25 -2.17 -13.42
N PRO A 157 -38.93 -0.86 -13.36
CA PRO A 157 -37.84 -0.36 -12.52
C PRO A 157 -37.92 -0.78 -11.04
N SER A 158 -39.14 -1.01 -10.52
CA SER A 158 -39.39 -1.52 -9.16
C SER A 158 -38.82 -2.91 -8.91
N PHE A 159 -38.82 -3.78 -9.93
CA PHE A 159 -38.32 -5.16 -9.83
C PHE A 159 -36.89 -5.25 -9.29
N TYR A 160 -36.02 -4.35 -9.74
CA TYR A 160 -34.62 -4.33 -9.31
C TYR A 160 -34.47 -3.91 -7.84
N VAL A 161 -35.37 -3.06 -7.34
CA VAL A 161 -35.39 -2.62 -5.93
C VAL A 161 -36.01 -3.69 -5.04
N ASP A 162 -37.07 -4.34 -5.49
CA ASP A 162 -37.81 -5.35 -4.74
C ASP A 162 -36.98 -6.63 -4.57
N LYS A 163 -36.31 -7.09 -5.63
CA LYS A 163 -35.35 -8.21 -5.58
C LYS A 163 -34.21 -7.96 -4.60
N GLN A 164 -33.74 -6.72 -4.49
CA GLN A 164 -32.68 -6.34 -3.54
C GLN A 164 -33.17 -6.33 -2.08
N ARG A 165 -34.45 -6.01 -1.87
CA ARG A 165 -35.09 -5.98 -0.54
C ARG A 165 -35.57 -7.36 -0.06
N GLY A 166 -35.46 -8.38 -0.90
CA GLY A 166 -35.83 -9.76 -0.58
C GLY A 166 -37.22 -10.18 -1.05
N PHE A 167 -37.89 -9.37 -1.88
CA PHE A 167 -39.16 -9.74 -2.49
C PHE A 167 -38.87 -10.51 -3.80
N THR A 168 -39.01 -11.83 -3.75
CA THR A 168 -38.77 -12.74 -4.89
C THR A 168 -39.97 -12.90 -5.81
N ASP A 169 -41.16 -12.54 -5.33
CA ASP A 169 -42.44 -12.87 -5.95
C ASP A 169 -42.92 -11.77 -6.92
N ALA A 170 -42.10 -10.74 -7.13
CA ALA A 170 -42.41 -9.62 -8.03
C ALA A 170 -42.06 -9.91 -9.50
N VAL A 171 -41.79 -11.18 -9.87
CA VAL A 171 -41.73 -11.58 -11.28
C VAL A 171 -43.17 -11.61 -11.78
N PRO A 172 -43.60 -10.72 -12.67
CA PRO A 172 -44.93 -10.83 -13.24
C PRO A 172 -44.96 -12.09 -14.11
N ASP A 173 -45.95 -12.95 -13.90
CA ASP A 173 -46.27 -14.03 -14.83
C ASP A 173 -46.69 -13.39 -16.17
N TYR A 174 -45.76 -13.33 -17.13
CA TYR A 174 -46.03 -12.96 -18.52
C TYR A 174 -45.80 -14.17 -19.43
#